data_AF-A0A1I4AV77-F1
#
_entry.id   AF-A0A1I4AV77-F1
#
_cell.length_a   1.000
_cell.length_b   1.000
_cell.length_c   1.000
_cell.angle_alpha   90.00
_cell.angle_beta   90.00
_cell.angle_gamma   90.00
#
_symmetry.space_group_name_H-M   'P 1'
#
loop_
_entity.id
_entity.type
_entity.pdbx_description
1 polymer ?
#
loop_
_entity_poly.entity_id
_entity_poly.type
_entity_poly.pdbx_seq_one_letter_code
_entity_poly.pdbx_strand_id
1 'polypeptide(L)' 'MSTTTSERRVSGEANYEYKVVNAPTSLLWFRIKRDETEQLLNDLAADGWELDDVVVNWWGGAELFLRRAR' A
#
# COMPACT_ATOMS: atom_id res chain seq x y z
N MET A 1 17.12 -40.74 -24.16
CA MET A 1 15.76 -41.26 -23.92
C MET A 1 15.22 -40.50 -22.71
N SER A 2 14.58 -39.34 -22.92
CA SER A 2 13.13 -39.13 -23.17
C SER A 2 12.29 -39.59 -21.98
N THR A 3 11.35 -38.85 -21.37
CA THR A 3 10.71 -37.52 -21.49
C THR A 3 9.84 -37.44 -20.21
N THR A 4 9.51 -36.30 -19.60
CA THR A 4 8.30 -35.52 -19.92
C THR A 4 8.13 -34.42 -18.87
N THR A 5 8.05 -33.19 -19.35
CA THR A 5 7.18 -32.08 -18.93
C THR A 5 6.44 -32.22 -17.59
N SER A 6 6.78 -31.33 -16.67
CA SER A 6 5.76 -30.71 -15.82
C SER A 6 5.91 -29.20 -15.91
N GLU A 7 5.29 -28.64 -16.95
CA GLU A 7 4.72 -27.30 -16.86
C GLU A 7 3.82 -27.25 -15.63
N ARG A 8 4.26 -26.56 -14.59
CA ARG A 8 3.34 -26.11 -13.53
C ARG A 8 3.67 -24.69 -13.12
N ARG A 9 3.19 -23.80 -13.99
CA ARG A 9 2.77 -22.42 -13.74
C ARG A 9 3.90 -21.42 -13.47
N VAL A 10 4.17 -20.62 -14.49
CA VAL A 10 4.36 -19.18 -14.32
C VAL A 10 3.09 -18.66 -13.63
N SER A 11 3.02 -18.80 -12.30
CA SER A 11 2.07 -18.05 -11.49
C SER A 11 2.70 -16.68 -11.36
N GLY A 12 2.28 -15.75 -12.23
CA GLY A 12 2.82 -14.40 -12.34
C GLY A 12 3.05 -13.81 -10.96
N GLU A 13 4.33 -13.70 -10.59
CA GLU A 13 4.77 -12.81 -9.53
C GLU A 13 4.27 -11.45 -9.95
N ALA A 14 3.19 -11.00 -9.32
CA ALA A 14 2.71 -9.67 -9.57
C ALA A 14 3.81 -8.74 -9.04
N ASN A 15 4.54 -8.13 -9.98
CA ASN A 15 5.65 -7.24 -9.70
C ASN A 15 5.07 -5.98 -9.07
N TYR A 16 4.78 -6.03 -7.77
CA TYR A 16 4.29 -4.89 -7.02
C TYR A 16 5.46 -4.17 -6.35
N GLU A 17 5.50 -2.86 -6.51
CA GLU A 17 6.29 -1.95 -5.69
C GLU A 17 5.48 -1.61 -4.44
N TYR A 18 6.13 -1.59 -3.26
CA TYR A 18 5.49 -1.26 -1.99
C TYR A 18 6.13 -0.04 -1.36
N LYS A 19 5.32 0.81 -0.73
CA LYS A 19 5.79 1.90 0.13
C LYS A 19 4.87 2.11 1.32
N VAL A 20 5.42 2.68 2.38
CA VAL A 20 4.69 3.01 3.61
C VAL A 20 4.74 4.51 3.81
N VAL A 21 3.59 5.12 4.06
CA VAL A 21 3.48 6.54 4.43
C VAL A 21 2.65 6.69 5.69
N ASN A 22 2.95 7.71 6.49
CA ASN A 22 2.15 8.00 7.68
C ASN A 22 0.97 8.91 7.32
N ALA A 23 -0.21 8.58 7.82
CA ALA A 23 -1.37 9.44 7.71
C ALA A 23 -1.11 10.76 8.48
N PRO A 24 -1.47 11.92 7.90
CA PRO A 24 -1.38 13.20 8.59
C PRO A 24 -2.16 13.18 9.90
N THR A 25 -1.49 13.52 11.01
CA THR A 25 -2.11 13.59 12.34
C THR A 25 -2.05 15.01 12.90
N SER A 26 -3.05 15.37 13.70
CA SER A 26 -3.02 16.61 14.46
C SER A 26 -2.18 16.44 15.74
N LEU A 27 -1.14 17.26 15.89
CA LEU A 27 -0.26 17.34 17.08
C LEU A 27 -1.03 17.50 18.39
N LEU A 28 -2.22 18.12 18.36
CA LEU A 28 -2.98 18.46 19.57
C LEU A 28 -3.89 17.33 20.08
N TRP A 29 -4.19 16.31 19.27
CA TRP A 29 -5.22 15.31 19.62
C TRP A 29 -4.95 13.90 19.13
N PHE A 30 -3.75 13.61 18.58
CA PHE A 30 -3.42 12.29 18.02
C PHE A 30 -4.53 11.74 17.10
N ARG A 31 -5.19 12.65 16.38
CA ARG A 31 -6.33 12.32 15.52
C ARG A 31 -5.86 12.43 14.08
N ILE A 32 -6.12 11.37 13.32
CA ILE A 32 -5.92 11.35 11.87
C ILE A 32 -6.78 12.45 11.26
N LYS A 33 -6.15 13.31 10.48
CA LYS A 33 -6.85 14.32 9.70
C LYS A 33 -7.36 13.67 8.44
N ARG A 34 -8.64 13.31 8.47
CA ARG A 34 -9.29 12.56 7.39
C ARG A 34 -9.16 13.26 6.03
N ASP A 35 -9.44 14.55 5.96
CA ASP A 35 -9.39 15.30 4.69
C ASP A 35 -7.96 15.37 4.11
N GLU A 36 -6.95 15.58 4.96
CA GLU A 36 -5.55 15.57 4.53
C GLU A 36 -5.08 14.16 4.14
N THR A 37 -5.60 13.13 4.80
CA THR A 37 -5.31 11.72 4.44
C THR A 37 -5.94 11.34 3.11
N GLU A 38 -7.17 11.78 2.87
CA GLU A 38 -7.88 11.56 1.60
C GLU A 38 -7.17 12.29 0.45
N GLN A 39 -6.74 13.54 0.68
CA GLN A 39 -5.94 14.29 -0.29
C GLN A 39 -4.61 13.57 -0.59
N LEU A 40 -3.88 13.13 0.45
CA LEU A 40 -2.65 12.35 0.30
C LEU A 40 -2.88 11.08 -0.54
N LEU A 41 -3.93 10.32 -0.25
CA LEU A 41 -4.25 9.10 -0.99
C LEU A 41 -4.63 9.40 -2.45
N ASN A 42 -5.34 10.50 -2.71
CA ASN A 42 -5.68 10.92 -4.07
C ASN A 42 -4.43 11.31 -4.87
N ASP A 43 -3.51 12.05 -4.27
CA ASP A 43 -2.24 12.42 -4.91
C ASP A 43 -1.41 11.15 -5.23
N LEU A 44 -1.37 10.21 -4.30
CA LEU A 44 -0.68 8.93 -4.49
C LEU A 44 -1.35 8.04 -5.55
N ALA A 45 -2.68 8.03 -5.61
CA ALA A 45 -3.44 7.36 -6.65
C ALA A 45 -3.17 7.96 -8.04
N ALA A 46 -2.97 9.28 -8.13
CA ALA A 46 -2.56 9.92 -9.38
C ALA A 46 -1.16 9.45 -9.86
N ASP A 47 -0.28 9.10 -8.91
CA ASP A 47 1.04 8.50 -9.17
C ASP A 47 0.99 6.96 -9.40
N GLY A 48 -0.21 6.38 -9.46
CA GLY A 48 -0.47 4.96 -9.67
C GLY A 48 -0.34 4.10 -8.42
N TRP A 49 -0.28 4.69 -7.22
CA TRP A 49 -0.23 3.95 -5.96
C TRP A 49 -1.63 3.66 -5.44
N GLU A 50 -1.87 2.41 -5.11
CA GLU A 50 -3.11 1.91 -4.51
C GLU A 50 -2.91 1.65 -3.03
N LEU A 51 -3.91 1.99 -2.21
CA LEU A 51 -3.93 1.63 -0.81
C LEU A 51 -4.17 0.12 -0.66
N ASP A 52 -3.24 -0.56 0.01
CA ASP A 52 -3.27 -2.00 0.26
C ASP A 52 -3.75 -2.30 1.68
N ASP A 53 -3.18 -1.62 2.69
CA ASP A 53 -3.53 -1.82 4.09
C ASP A 53 -3.36 -0.55 4.94
N VAL A 54 -4.01 -0.53 6.12
CA VAL A 54 -3.96 0.57 7.08
C VAL A 54 -3.76 0.01 8.49
N VAL A 55 -2.63 0.36 9.11
CA VAL A 55 -2.32 -0.03 10.49
C VAL A 55 -2.47 1.18 11.41
N VAL A 56 -3.48 1.15 12.27
CA VAL A 56 -3.68 2.19 13.30
C VAL A 56 -2.86 1.83 14.53
N ASN A 57 -1.98 2.73 14.95
CA ASN A 57 -1.17 2.53 16.14
C ASN A 57 -1.87 3.07 17.40
N TRP A 58 -1.47 2.53 18.57
CA TRP A 58 -2.04 2.91 19.87
C TRP A 58 -1.80 4.38 20.28
N TRP A 59 -0.93 5.09 19.56
CA TRP A 59 -0.69 6.52 19.71
C TRP A 59 -1.58 7.38 18.82
N GLY A 60 -2.61 6.81 18.17
CA GLY A 60 -3.57 7.55 17.33
C GLY A 60 -3.06 7.94 15.93
N GLY A 61 -1.89 7.43 15.54
CA GLY A 61 -1.40 7.49 14.16
C GLY A 61 -1.92 6.34 13.30
N ALA A 62 -1.78 6.49 11.98
CA ALA A 62 -1.99 5.39 11.04
C ALA A 62 -0.85 5.32 10.03
N GLU A 63 -0.37 4.10 9.79
CA GLU A 63 0.54 3.77 8.70
C GLU A 63 -0.30 3.27 7.52
N LEU A 64 -0.07 3.83 6.35
CA LEU A 64 -0.74 3.51 5.10
C LEU A 64 0.23 2.72 4.23
N PHE A 65 -0.10 1.47 3.97
CA PHE A 65 0.63 0.59 3.09
C PHE A 65 0.08 0.75 1.69
N LEU A 66 0.97 1.09 0.76
CA LEU A 66 0.63 1.36 -0.62
C LEU A 66 1.35 0.36 -1.51
N ARG A 67 0.68 -0.09 -2.55
CA ARG A 67 1.23 -0.94 -3.61
C ARG A 67 1.05 -0.28 -4.96
N ARG A 68 1.92 -0.59 -5.91
CA ARG A 68 1.78 -0.17 -7.31
C ARG A 68 2.28 -1.26 -8.23
N ALA A 69 1.57 -1.52 -9.33
CA ALA A 69 2.08 -2.41 -10.37
C ALA A 69 3.29 -1.77 -11.06
N ARG A 70 4.36 -2.55 -11.20
CA ARG A 70 5.62 -2.11 -11.82
C ARG A 70 5.53 -2.02 -13.33
#